data_AF-A0A6C8Y4X0-F1
#
_entry.id   AF-A0A6C8Y4X0-F1
#
_cell.length_a   1.000
_cell.length_b   1.000
_cell.length_c   1.000
_cell.angle_alpha   90.00
_cell.angle_beta   90.00
_cell.angle_gamma   90.00
#
_symmetry.space_group_name_H-M   'P 1'
#
loop_
_entity.id
_entity.type
_entity.pdbx_description
1 polymer ?
#
loop_
_entity_poly.entity_id
_entity_poly.type
_entity_poly.pdbx_seq_one_letter_code
_entity_poly.pdbx_strand_id
1 'polypeptide(L)'
;MFESTVNSINGVRDSLGLKRADSGQGTFRNVPFLILKEQKQSGGRRIVKREYPLRETGGVNDLGRKLRERSFSACVLGKNADQAKDALIEALDAPGAGELVHPDFGSVSVMVDTWECRNNADESDYFEFTITIYPAATDNAPESQQNTAAAVSSQKDSLFGSLGDTLSDAWQYVQEGTAGAAAVLDAITGVVDDIYDTVENVGVLQDVNSLLSSLSALKGSVSGLLNQPAMLGANVLGALSGLSDILDASTAFSAYGRLNVHLKSRQSSIDVNHKPAAAVGNVAALFHVAGNASLISQAAAASGVLTQTIESSNSESTTPRSPEISASVSRTSSVSSPVTGSQLNTITTIGNSASVISTDEVQFESHPIFESYTDIERVALEIGEQMDAAALLAADSGFITDSNGITHMRLLTVYDLRNRGLRLPGVTTTTLKRSEPALVALYRVTGNSRQWQRMARRNGVKNPLFVPGGVEVEVIDE
;
A
#
# COMPACT_ATOMS: atom_id res chain seq x y z
N MET A 1 -33.66 -34.15 -52.26
CA MET A 1 -32.19 -34.18 -52.15
C MET A 1 -31.65 -33.77 -50.78
N PHE A 2 -32.42 -33.09 -49.90
CA PHE A 2 -32.00 -32.74 -48.54
C PHE A 2 -32.29 -33.84 -47.49
N GLU A 3 -33.39 -34.60 -47.64
CA GLU A 3 -33.71 -35.70 -46.72
C GLU A 3 -32.71 -36.87 -46.78
N SER A 4 -32.16 -37.17 -47.96
CA SER A 4 -31.14 -38.20 -48.13
C SER A 4 -29.81 -37.83 -47.46
N THR A 5 -29.48 -36.54 -47.38
CA THR A 5 -28.26 -36.02 -46.76
C THR A 5 -28.37 -35.95 -45.24
N VAL A 6 -29.55 -35.60 -44.71
CA VAL A 6 -29.79 -35.64 -43.26
C VAL A 6 -29.75 -37.09 -42.77
N ASN A 7 -30.34 -38.03 -43.52
CA ASN A 7 -30.30 -39.46 -43.19
C ASN A 7 -28.89 -40.06 -43.30
N SER A 8 -28.06 -39.60 -44.25
CA SER A 8 -26.67 -40.06 -44.36
C SER A 8 -25.78 -39.52 -43.24
N ILE A 9 -25.96 -38.27 -42.83
CA ILE A 9 -25.24 -37.67 -41.69
C ILE A 9 -25.62 -38.37 -40.38
N ASN A 10 -26.90 -38.66 -40.18
CA ASN A 10 -27.37 -39.40 -39.00
C ASN A 10 -26.83 -40.84 -38.97
N GLY A 11 -26.80 -41.55 -40.11
CA GLY A 11 -26.21 -42.89 -40.20
C GLY A 11 -24.69 -42.93 -39.94
N VAL A 12 -23.96 -41.90 -40.40
CA VAL A 12 -22.52 -41.75 -40.10
C VAL A 12 -22.30 -41.43 -38.61
N ARG A 13 -23.12 -40.56 -38.02
CA ARG A 13 -23.05 -40.25 -36.57
C ARG A 13 -23.27 -41.49 -35.70
N ASP A 14 -24.26 -42.32 -36.05
CA ASP A 14 -24.61 -43.52 -35.30
C ASP A 14 -23.54 -44.61 -35.42
N SER A 15 -22.93 -44.77 -36.60
CA SER A 15 -21.82 -45.71 -36.81
C SER A 15 -20.51 -45.31 -36.11
N LEU A 16 -20.31 -44.02 -35.85
CA LEU A 16 -19.18 -43.50 -35.08
C LEU A 16 -19.39 -43.59 -33.55
N GLY A 17 -20.54 -44.08 -33.08
CA GLY A 17 -20.81 -44.20 -31.65
C GLY A 17 -20.91 -42.85 -30.91
N LEU A 18 -21.14 -41.75 -31.62
CA LEU A 18 -21.16 -40.38 -31.08
C LEU A 18 -22.47 -40.04 -30.34
N LYS A 19 -23.21 -41.05 -29.86
CA LYS A 19 -24.44 -40.88 -29.09
C LYS A 19 -24.06 -40.85 -27.62
N ARG A 20 -24.24 -39.71 -26.96
CA ARG A 20 -23.94 -39.55 -25.53
C ARG A 20 -24.84 -40.43 -24.68
N ALA A 21 -24.24 -41.07 -23.67
CA ALA A 21 -24.88 -41.99 -22.75
C ALA A 21 -25.40 -41.32 -21.47
N ASP A 22 -25.20 -40.00 -21.33
CA ASP A 22 -25.62 -39.27 -20.13
C ASP A 22 -27.15 -39.14 -20.10
N SER A 23 -27.73 -39.29 -18.91
CA SER A 23 -29.18 -39.29 -18.65
C SER A 23 -29.91 -37.99 -19.02
N GLY A 24 -29.17 -36.98 -19.54
CA GLY A 24 -29.69 -35.66 -19.88
C GLY A 24 -30.20 -34.89 -18.67
N GLN A 25 -29.89 -35.34 -17.44
CA GLN A 25 -30.38 -34.72 -16.21
C GLN A 25 -29.50 -33.51 -15.84
N GLY A 26 -30.16 -32.37 -15.63
CA GLY A 26 -29.56 -31.17 -15.06
C GLY A 26 -30.29 -30.76 -13.79
N THR A 27 -29.65 -29.92 -12.99
CA THR A 27 -30.29 -29.27 -11.84
C THR A 27 -30.02 -27.78 -11.86
N PHE A 28 -31.02 -26.98 -11.47
CA PHE A 28 -30.85 -25.55 -11.22
C PHE A 28 -31.36 -25.27 -9.81
N ARG A 29 -30.49 -24.75 -8.93
CA ARG A 29 -30.80 -24.56 -7.49
C ARG A 29 -31.43 -25.81 -6.85
N ASN A 30 -30.86 -26.98 -7.14
CA ASN A 30 -31.35 -28.29 -6.70
C ASN A 30 -32.70 -28.76 -7.29
N VAL A 31 -33.32 -28.01 -8.21
CA VAL A 31 -34.51 -28.45 -8.93
C VAL A 31 -34.11 -29.24 -10.19
N PRO A 32 -34.52 -30.51 -10.33
CA PRO A 32 -34.12 -31.34 -11.47
C PRO A 32 -34.93 -31.05 -12.74
N PHE A 33 -34.27 -31.08 -13.89
CA PHE A 33 -34.88 -31.01 -15.22
C PHE A 33 -34.14 -31.94 -16.20
N LEU A 34 -34.77 -32.26 -17.32
CA LEU A 34 -34.18 -33.05 -18.41
C LEU A 34 -33.85 -32.14 -19.59
N ILE A 35 -32.75 -32.36 -20.29
CA ILE A 35 -32.30 -31.50 -21.38
C ILE A 35 -32.83 -32.03 -22.72
N LEU A 36 -33.39 -31.12 -23.51
CA LEU A 36 -33.86 -31.37 -24.86
C LEU A 36 -32.72 -31.21 -25.89
N LYS A 37 -33.00 -31.59 -27.14
CA LYS A 37 -32.00 -31.79 -28.20
C LYS A 37 -31.21 -30.53 -28.60
N GLU A 38 -31.68 -29.33 -28.25
CA GLU A 38 -31.09 -28.08 -28.71
C GLU A 38 -30.39 -27.30 -27.58
N GLN A 39 -29.13 -26.98 -27.83
CA GLN A 39 -28.31 -26.12 -27.00
C GLN A 39 -27.62 -25.10 -27.89
N LYS A 40 -27.69 -23.83 -27.49
CA LYS A 40 -27.08 -22.73 -28.21
C LYS A 40 -26.11 -22.00 -27.31
N GLN A 41 -24.95 -21.70 -27.84
CA GLN A 41 -23.95 -20.89 -27.16
C GLN A 41 -23.48 -19.78 -28.09
N SER A 42 -23.68 -18.54 -27.67
CA SER A 42 -23.28 -17.35 -28.41
C SER A 42 -22.18 -16.63 -27.65
N GLY A 43 -21.21 -16.10 -28.38
CA GLY A 43 -20.06 -15.40 -27.82
C GLY A 43 -19.33 -14.60 -28.89
N GLY A 44 -18.24 -13.97 -28.50
CA GLY A 44 -17.41 -13.20 -29.43
C GLY A 44 -16.59 -12.15 -28.71
N ARG A 45 -16.07 -11.18 -29.46
CA ARG A 45 -15.40 -9.99 -28.92
C ARG A 45 -16.16 -8.74 -29.32
N ARG A 46 -16.11 -7.71 -28.47
CA ARG A 46 -16.61 -6.38 -28.79
C ARG A 46 -15.59 -5.76 -29.74
N ILE A 47 -16.02 -5.38 -30.94
CA ILE A 47 -15.13 -4.79 -31.94
C ILE A 47 -15.69 -3.43 -32.37
N VAL A 48 -14.82 -2.43 -32.49
CA VAL A 48 -15.13 -1.13 -33.09
C VAL A 48 -14.51 -1.10 -34.47
N LYS A 49 -15.36 -0.99 -35.48
CA LYS A 49 -14.93 -0.86 -36.87
C LYS A 49 -14.63 0.61 -37.18
N ARG A 50 -13.46 0.88 -37.74
CA ARG A 50 -13.06 2.19 -38.25
C ARG A 50 -13.04 2.12 -39.77
N GLU A 51 -13.99 2.79 -40.38
CA GLU A 51 -14.14 2.92 -41.82
C GLU A 51 -13.93 4.39 -42.19
N TYR A 52 -13.18 4.65 -43.25
CA TYR A 52 -12.84 5.99 -43.70
C TYR A 52 -13.50 6.26 -45.07
N PRO A 53 -14.11 7.44 -45.29
CA PRO A 53 -14.69 7.77 -46.59
C PRO A 53 -13.65 7.64 -47.73
N LEU A 54 -14.07 7.05 -48.85
CA LEU A 54 -13.26 6.84 -50.07
C LEU A 54 -12.00 5.96 -49.88
N ARG A 55 -11.92 5.18 -48.79
CA ARG A 55 -10.89 4.16 -48.63
C ARG A 55 -11.50 2.77 -48.60
N GLU A 56 -10.96 1.89 -49.45
CA GLU A 56 -11.25 0.45 -49.45
C GLU A 56 -10.55 -0.32 -48.31
N THR A 57 -9.89 0.40 -47.39
CA THR A 57 -9.17 -0.18 -46.24
C THR A 57 -9.66 0.45 -44.94
N GLY A 58 -10.04 -0.41 -44.00
CA GLY A 58 -10.44 -0.06 -42.64
C GLY A 58 -9.65 -0.84 -41.60
N GLY A 59 -9.97 -0.63 -40.32
CA GLY A 59 -9.36 -1.36 -39.21
C GLY A 59 -10.37 -1.65 -38.09
N VAL A 60 -10.09 -2.67 -37.28
CA VAL A 60 -10.93 -3.02 -36.11
C VAL A 60 -10.14 -2.88 -34.83
N ASN A 61 -10.74 -2.25 -33.81
CA ASN A 61 -10.21 -2.22 -32.45
C ASN A 61 -11.00 -3.18 -31.59
N ASP A 62 -10.31 -4.05 -30.88
CA ASP A 62 -10.91 -5.03 -29.99
C ASP A 62 -11.09 -4.46 -28.57
N LEU A 63 -12.34 -4.42 -28.10
CA LEU A 63 -12.75 -3.93 -26.79
C LEU A 63 -13.01 -5.07 -25.78
N GLY A 64 -12.44 -6.26 -26.02
CA GLY A 64 -12.51 -7.38 -25.10
C GLY A 64 -13.63 -8.37 -25.43
N ARG A 65 -13.76 -9.41 -24.60
CA ARG A 65 -14.72 -10.51 -24.83
C ARG A 65 -16.16 -10.05 -24.56
N LYS A 66 -17.09 -10.37 -25.45
CA LYS A 66 -18.53 -10.27 -25.16
C LYS A 66 -18.88 -11.27 -24.06
N LEU A 67 -19.87 -10.92 -23.25
CA LEU A 67 -20.41 -11.86 -22.27
C LEU A 67 -20.98 -13.07 -23.02
N ARG A 68 -20.67 -14.27 -22.54
CA ARG A 68 -21.03 -15.52 -23.23
C ARG A 68 -22.46 -15.89 -22.84
N GLU A 69 -23.38 -15.74 -23.78
CA GLU A 69 -24.78 -16.14 -23.63
C GLU A 69 -24.89 -17.66 -23.86
N ARG A 70 -25.59 -18.34 -22.97
CA ARG A 70 -25.93 -19.77 -23.14
C ARG A 70 -27.45 -19.89 -23.08
N SER A 71 -28.01 -20.60 -24.06
CA SER A 71 -29.44 -20.89 -24.12
C SER A 71 -29.62 -22.39 -24.33
N PHE A 72 -30.52 -23.01 -23.58
CA PHE A 72 -30.80 -24.44 -23.68
C PHE A 72 -32.29 -24.72 -23.45
N SER A 73 -32.76 -25.78 -24.09
CA SER A 73 -34.11 -26.29 -23.88
C SER A 73 -34.12 -27.39 -22.83
N ALA A 74 -35.01 -27.29 -21.86
CA ALA A 74 -35.20 -28.25 -20.78
C ALA A 74 -36.66 -28.74 -20.76
N CYS A 75 -36.92 -29.91 -20.21
CA CYS A 75 -38.27 -30.41 -20.00
C CYS A 75 -38.43 -31.04 -18.63
N VAL A 76 -39.65 -30.96 -18.13
CA VAL A 76 -40.11 -31.61 -16.91
C VAL A 76 -41.17 -32.63 -17.31
N LEU A 77 -40.99 -33.89 -16.90
CA LEU A 77 -41.83 -35.02 -17.28
C LEU A 77 -42.25 -35.83 -16.05
N GLY A 78 -43.49 -36.33 -16.03
CA GLY A 78 -43.96 -37.33 -15.08
C GLY A 78 -45.21 -36.95 -14.29
N LYS A 79 -45.68 -37.84 -13.40
CA LYS A 79 -46.94 -37.69 -12.65
C LYS A 79 -47.01 -36.46 -11.71
N ASN A 80 -45.85 -35.90 -11.37
CA ASN A 80 -45.73 -34.68 -10.56
C ASN A 80 -45.20 -33.50 -11.40
N ALA A 81 -45.39 -33.53 -12.72
CA ALA A 81 -44.85 -32.52 -13.63
C ALA A 81 -45.32 -31.11 -13.28
N ASP A 82 -46.57 -30.93 -12.83
CA ASP A 82 -47.07 -29.64 -12.37
C ASP A 82 -46.29 -29.07 -11.17
N GLN A 83 -46.01 -29.89 -10.15
CA GLN A 83 -45.26 -29.45 -8.97
C GLN A 83 -43.80 -29.16 -9.32
N ALA A 84 -43.19 -29.96 -10.19
CA ALA A 84 -41.82 -29.74 -10.64
C ALA A 84 -41.71 -28.52 -11.57
N LYS A 85 -42.75 -28.22 -12.36
CA LYS A 85 -42.86 -26.99 -13.16
C LYS A 85 -42.91 -25.76 -12.25
N ASP A 86 -43.79 -25.76 -11.24
CA ASP A 86 -43.92 -24.63 -10.32
C ASP A 86 -42.61 -24.41 -9.52
N ALA A 87 -41.96 -25.48 -9.05
CA ALA A 87 -40.68 -25.40 -8.37
C ALA A 87 -39.55 -24.87 -9.27
N LEU A 88 -39.54 -25.24 -10.56
CA LEU A 88 -38.54 -24.74 -11.50
C LEU A 88 -38.78 -23.26 -11.82
N ILE A 89 -40.03 -22.83 -11.98
CA ILE A 89 -40.39 -21.42 -12.17
C ILE A 89 -39.94 -20.60 -10.96
N GLU A 90 -40.24 -21.05 -9.74
CA GLU A 90 -39.82 -20.37 -8.51
C GLU A 90 -38.28 -20.27 -8.41
N ALA A 91 -37.57 -21.34 -8.78
CA ALA A 91 -36.11 -21.32 -8.80
C ALA A 91 -35.55 -20.34 -9.84
N LEU A 92 -36.14 -20.25 -11.04
CA LEU A 92 -35.76 -19.35 -12.13
C LEU A 92 -36.06 -17.88 -11.81
N ASP A 93 -37.16 -17.60 -11.12
CA ASP A 93 -37.58 -16.24 -10.74
C ASP A 93 -36.90 -15.72 -9.45
N ALA A 94 -36.34 -16.61 -8.62
CA ALA A 94 -35.71 -16.19 -7.37
C ALA A 94 -34.48 -15.29 -7.61
N PRO A 95 -34.27 -14.22 -6.82
CA PRO A 95 -33.24 -13.23 -7.06
C PRO A 95 -31.82 -13.79 -6.89
N GLY A 96 -30.86 -13.21 -7.62
CA GLY A 96 -29.42 -13.52 -7.50
C GLY A 96 -28.94 -14.72 -8.32
N ALA A 97 -27.64 -15.00 -8.24
CA ALA A 97 -27.04 -16.11 -8.98
C ALA A 97 -27.53 -17.47 -8.45
N GLY A 98 -27.66 -18.44 -9.35
CA GLY A 98 -28.03 -19.82 -9.04
C GLY A 98 -26.97 -20.80 -9.52
N GLU A 99 -26.79 -21.89 -8.79
CA GLU A 99 -25.96 -23.00 -9.27
C GLU A 99 -26.74 -23.78 -10.34
N LEU A 100 -26.14 -23.86 -11.53
CA LEU A 100 -26.59 -24.70 -12.63
C LEU A 100 -25.63 -25.87 -12.79
N VAL A 101 -26.14 -27.08 -12.61
CA VAL A 101 -25.44 -28.32 -12.98
C VAL A 101 -26.02 -28.78 -14.32
N HIS A 102 -25.23 -28.66 -15.37
CA HIS A 102 -25.62 -29.09 -16.71
C HIS A 102 -24.58 -30.10 -17.25
N PRO A 103 -24.98 -31.25 -17.85
CA PRO A 103 -24.08 -32.25 -18.42
C PRO A 103 -23.00 -31.68 -19.34
N ASP A 104 -23.34 -30.68 -20.16
CA ASP A 104 -22.39 -30.03 -21.07
C ASP A 104 -21.66 -28.81 -20.51
N PHE A 105 -22.25 -28.11 -19.54
CA PHE A 105 -21.66 -26.87 -19.04
C PHE A 105 -20.89 -27.06 -17.72
N GLY A 106 -21.03 -28.22 -17.08
CA GLY A 106 -20.53 -28.49 -15.73
C GLY A 106 -21.40 -27.83 -14.65
N SER A 107 -20.88 -27.79 -13.41
CA SER A 107 -21.44 -26.93 -12.36
C SER A 107 -20.92 -25.51 -12.56
N VAL A 108 -21.84 -24.56 -12.81
CA VAL A 108 -21.51 -23.15 -13.04
C VAL A 108 -22.52 -22.27 -12.31
N SER A 109 -22.01 -21.22 -11.66
CA SER A 109 -22.86 -20.15 -11.13
C SER A 109 -23.32 -19.24 -12.25
N VAL A 110 -24.63 -19.12 -12.43
CA VAL A 110 -25.25 -18.40 -13.55
C VAL A 110 -26.37 -17.49 -13.06
N MET A 111 -26.64 -16.44 -13.83
CA MET A 111 -27.80 -15.58 -13.69
C MET A 111 -28.77 -15.86 -14.83
N VAL A 112 -30.05 -16.03 -14.51
CA VAL A 112 -31.12 -16.21 -15.49
C VAL A 112 -31.52 -14.84 -16.04
N ASP A 113 -31.64 -14.73 -17.36
CA ASP A 113 -32.09 -13.52 -18.05
C ASP A 113 -33.56 -13.65 -18.46
N THR A 114 -33.86 -14.71 -19.20
CA THR A 114 -35.21 -15.01 -19.71
C THR A 114 -35.48 -16.50 -19.62
N TRP A 115 -36.74 -16.84 -19.34
CA TRP A 115 -37.24 -18.20 -19.45
C TRP A 115 -38.62 -18.18 -20.10
N GLU A 116 -38.91 -19.19 -20.91
CA GLU A 116 -40.22 -19.40 -21.53
C GLU A 116 -40.67 -20.84 -21.26
N CYS A 117 -41.89 -21.02 -20.76
CA CYS A 117 -42.50 -22.33 -20.57
C CYS A 117 -43.60 -22.55 -21.61
N ARG A 118 -43.49 -23.64 -22.37
CA ARG A 118 -44.47 -24.08 -23.36
C ARG A 118 -45.11 -25.39 -22.92
N ASN A 119 -46.43 -25.43 -22.96
CA ASN A 119 -47.22 -26.64 -22.80
C ASN A 119 -48.24 -26.76 -23.94
N ASN A 120 -48.59 -27.99 -24.30
CA ASN A 120 -49.65 -28.27 -25.28
C ASN A 120 -50.84 -28.91 -24.55
N ALA A 121 -52.06 -28.53 -24.91
CA ALA A 121 -53.26 -29.03 -24.23
C ALA A 121 -53.48 -30.54 -24.40
N ASP A 122 -52.89 -31.13 -25.44
CA ASP A 122 -52.96 -32.57 -25.74
C ASP A 122 -51.95 -33.42 -24.92
N GLU A 123 -50.97 -32.78 -24.26
CA GLU A 123 -49.89 -33.44 -23.52
C GLU A 123 -49.92 -33.00 -22.05
N SER A 124 -50.69 -33.70 -21.21
CA SER A 124 -50.96 -33.28 -19.82
C SER A 124 -49.78 -33.40 -18.84
N ASP A 125 -48.69 -34.08 -19.21
CA ASP A 125 -47.56 -34.39 -18.31
C ASP A 125 -46.20 -33.93 -18.87
N TYR A 126 -46.20 -32.93 -19.77
CA TYR A 126 -45.01 -32.42 -20.44
C TYR A 126 -44.96 -30.89 -20.46
N PHE A 127 -43.88 -30.34 -19.89
CA PHE A 127 -43.59 -28.91 -19.93
C PHE A 127 -42.19 -28.69 -20.51
N GLU A 128 -42.10 -27.85 -21.54
CA GLU A 128 -40.85 -27.47 -22.20
C GLU A 128 -40.44 -26.05 -21.78
N PHE A 129 -39.20 -25.89 -21.36
CA PHE A 129 -38.59 -24.64 -20.95
C PHE A 129 -37.48 -24.24 -21.92
N THR A 130 -37.46 -23.00 -22.37
CA THR A 130 -36.29 -22.40 -23.02
C THR A 130 -35.68 -21.38 -22.07
N ILE A 131 -34.44 -21.61 -21.62
CA ILE A 131 -33.80 -20.81 -20.59
C ILE A 131 -32.56 -20.14 -21.17
N THR A 132 -32.45 -18.83 -20.99
CA THR A 132 -31.26 -18.04 -21.36
C THR A 132 -30.54 -17.57 -20.12
N ILE A 133 -29.24 -17.85 -20.03
CA ILE A 133 -28.40 -17.58 -18.87
C ILE A 133 -27.11 -16.87 -19.25
N TYR A 134 -26.60 -16.10 -18.29
CA TYR A 134 -25.27 -15.51 -18.30
C TYR A 134 -24.42 -16.04 -17.13
N PRO A 135 -23.08 -16.10 -17.26
CA PRO A 135 -22.21 -16.38 -16.13
C PRO A 135 -22.42 -15.35 -15.02
N ALA A 136 -22.45 -15.80 -13.76
CA ALA A 136 -22.51 -14.88 -12.63
C ALA A 136 -21.29 -13.95 -12.64
N ALA A 137 -21.48 -12.71 -12.20
CA ALA A 137 -20.37 -11.78 -12.02
C ALA A 137 -19.36 -12.42 -11.05
N THR A 138 -18.12 -12.54 -11.50
CA THR A 138 -16.98 -12.66 -10.58
C THR A 138 -16.70 -11.22 -10.19
N ASP A 139 -17.22 -10.78 -9.03
CA ASP A 139 -16.94 -9.45 -8.50
C ASP A 139 -15.43 -9.31 -8.26
N ASN A 140 -14.75 -8.87 -9.31
CA ASN A 140 -13.37 -8.38 -9.30
C ASN A 140 -13.38 -6.88 -9.66
N ALA A 141 -14.49 -6.18 -9.44
CA ALA A 141 -14.50 -4.72 -9.51
C ALA A 141 -13.69 -4.21 -8.31
N PRO A 142 -12.73 -3.29 -8.50
CA PRO A 142 -12.04 -2.68 -7.36
C PRO A 142 -13.08 -1.96 -6.52
N GLU A 143 -13.25 -2.39 -5.27
CA GLU A 143 -13.99 -1.62 -4.28
C GLU A 143 -13.26 -0.29 -4.08
N SER A 144 -14.03 0.81 -4.00
CA SER A 144 -13.48 2.12 -3.68
C SER A 144 -13.01 2.11 -2.21
N GLN A 145 -11.80 1.62 -1.97
CA GLN A 145 -11.18 1.67 -0.65
C GLN A 145 -10.62 3.07 -0.42
N GLN A 146 -10.95 3.66 0.74
CA GLN A 146 -10.41 4.95 1.13
C GLN A 146 -8.87 4.88 1.19
N ASN A 147 -8.19 5.83 0.55
CA ASN A 147 -6.74 5.94 0.65
C ASN A 147 -6.37 6.49 2.05
N THR A 148 -6.11 5.57 2.98
CA THR A 148 -5.81 5.90 4.39
C THR A 148 -4.53 6.72 4.54
N ALA A 149 -3.53 6.52 3.68
CA ALA A 149 -2.30 7.30 3.68
C ALA A 149 -2.55 8.77 3.29
N ALA A 150 -3.41 8.99 2.28
CA ALA A 150 -3.80 10.33 1.86
C ALA A 150 -4.58 11.07 2.97
N ALA A 151 -5.40 10.35 3.75
CA ALA A 151 -6.10 10.94 4.89
C ALA A 151 -5.14 11.45 5.98
N VAL A 152 -4.06 10.69 6.27
CA VAL A 152 -3.00 11.11 7.19
C VAL A 152 -2.29 12.37 6.70
N SER A 153 -1.91 12.42 5.41
CA SER A 153 -1.28 13.61 4.82
C SER A 153 -2.18 14.83 4.86
N SER A 154 -3.46 14.68 4.48
CA SER A 154 -4.42 15.79 4.51
C SER A 154 -4.66 16.33 5.92
N GLN A 155 -4.68 15.45 6.93
CA GLN A 155 -4.83 15.87 8.32
C GLN A 155 -3.58 16.59 8.84
N LYS A 156 -2.37 16.16 8.43
CA LYS A 156 -1.13 16.89 8.70
C LYS A 156 -1.22 18.33 8.19
N ASP A 157 -1.60 18.52 6.93
CA ASP A 157 -1.66 19.86 6.32
C ASP A 157 -2.66 20.77 7.03
N SER A 158 -3.84 20.23 7.36
CA SER A 158 -4.85 20.95 8.14
C SER A 158 -4.33 21.35 9.53
N LEU A 159 -3.63 20.45 10.22
CA LEU A 159 -3.05 20.72 11.53
C LEU A 159 -1.91 21.73 11.48
N PHE A 160 -1.11 21.73 10.42
CA PHE A 160 -0.06 22.73 10.23
C PHE A 160 -0.66 24.14 10.13
N GLY A 161 -1.78 24.30 9.42
CA GLY A 161 -2.55 25.54 9.42
C GLY A 161 -2.99 25.94 10.85
N SER A 162 -3.67 25.02 11.54
CA SER A 162 -4.17 25.26 12.92
C SER A 162 -3.06 25.63 13.90
N LEU A 163 -1.91 24.93 13.86
CA LEU A 163 -0.78 25.23 14.74
C LEU A 163 -0.16 26.60 14.44
N GLY A 164 -0.15 27.03 13.18
CA GLY A 164 0.28 28.37 12.80
C GLY A 164 -0.63 29.46 13.37
N ASP A 165 -1.94 29.24 13.29
CA ASP A 165 -2.95 30.13 13.89
C ASP A 165 -2.82 30.16 15.42
N THR A 166 -2.68 29.00 16.07
CA THR A 166 -2.44 28.91 17.52
C THR A 166 -1.20 29.69 17.94
N LEU A 167 -0.09 29.59 17.20
CA LEU A 167 1.10 30.39 17.51
C LEU A 167 0.79 31.88 17.44
N SER A 168 0.15 32.30 16.34
CA SER A 168 -0.17 33.71 16.09
C SER A 168 -1.10 34.29 17.17
N ASP A 169 -2.12 33.52 17.57
CA ASP A 169 -3.13 33.94 18.53
C ASP A 169 -2.61 33.94 19.98
N ALA A 170 -1.77 32.96 20.34
CA ALA A 170 -1.18 32.86 21.68
C ALA A 170 -0.05 33.86 21.92
N TRP A 171 0.59 34.38 20.85
CA TRP A 171 1.77 35.21 20.96
C TRP A 171 1.46 36.61 21.49
N GLN A 172 2.26 37.05 22.46
CA GLN A 172 2.16 38.36 23.08
C GLN A 172 3.37 39.24 22.72
N TYR A 173 3.16 40.55 22.67
CA TYR A 173 4.24 41.50 22.42
C TYR A 173 5.31 41.43 23.51
N VAL A 174 6.58 41.37 23.11
CA VAL A 174 7.74 41.41 24.02
C VAL A 174 8.64 42.57 23.65
N GLN A 175 8.96 43.41 24.64
CA GLN A 175 9.85 44.54 24.46
C GLN A 175 11.29 44.09 24.22
N GLU A 176 11.88 44.56 23.12
CA GLU A 176 13.27 44.29 22.75
C GLU A 176 14.28 44.79 23.78
N GLY A 177 15.45 44.15 23.85
CA GLY A 177 16.52 44.50 24.79
C GLY A 177 16.24 44.10 26.24
N THR A 178 15.13 43.41 26.52
CA THR A 178 14.80 42.90 27.86
C THR A 178 15.28 41.47 28.06
N ALA A 179 15.40 41.04 29.33
CA ALA A 179 15.70 39.65 29.66
C ALA A 179 14.62 38.66 29.18
N GLY A 180 13.38 39.13 28.98
CA GLY A 180 12.29 38.36 28.40
C GLY A 180 12.48 38.18 26.88
N ALA A 181 12.81 39.25 26.16
CA ALA A 181 13.15 39.16 24.74
C ALA A 181 14.34 38.21 24.50
N ALA A 182 15.37 38.28 25.34
CA ALA A 182 16.51 37.38 25.25
C ALA A 182 16.11 35.89 25.39
N ALA A 183 15.22 35.56 26.34
CA ALA A 183 14.73 34.19 26.51
C ALA A 183 13.90 33.68 25.33
N VAL A 184 13.04 34.55 24.75
CA VAL A 184 12.26 34.20 23.56
C VAL A 184 13.17 34.03 22.33
N LEU A 185 14.16 34.90 22.14
CA LEU A 185 15.13 34.79 21.06
C LEU A 185 16.00 33.53 21.18
N ASP A 186 16.40 33.17 22.40
CA ASP A 186 17.11 31.91 22.68
C ASP A 186 16.24 30.69 22.34
N ALA A 187 14.95 30.72 22.69
CA ALA A 187 14.00 29.69 22.32
C ALA A 187 13.84 29.55 20.80
N ILE A 188 13.63 30.67 20.08
CA ILE A 188 13.48 30.66 18.62
C ILE A 188 14.76 30.14 17.96
N THR A 189 15.92 30.70 18.34
CA THR A 189 17.21 30.28 17.78
C THR A 189 17.44 28.80 18.03
N GLY A 190 17.11 28.34 19.23
CA GLY A 190 17.29 26.95 19.60
C GLY A 190 16.40 25.97 18.83
N VAL A 191 15.13 26.31 18.57
CA VAL A 191 14.26 25.51 17.71
C VAL A 191 14.81 25.43 16.29
N VAL A 192 15.27 26.56 15.74
CA VAL A 192 15.89 26.61 14.40
C VAL A 192 17.18 25.78 14.36
N ASP A 193 17.99 25.83 15.41
CA ASP A 193 19.23 25.05 15.54
C ASP A 193 18.94 23.54 15.63
N ASP A 194 17.93 23.11 16.40
CA ASP A 194 17.58 21.68 16.44
C ASP A 194 17.11 21.16 15.08
N ILE A 195 16.36 21.98 14.32
CA ILE A 195 15.95 21.63 12.95
C ILE A 195 17.18 21.58 12.03
N TYR A 196 18.07 22.56 12.12
CA TYR A 196 19.31 22.61 11.36
C TYR A 196 20.19 21.38 11.62
N ASP A 197 20.45 21.06 12.89
CA ASP A 197 21.28 19.92 13.29
C ASP A 197 20.64 18.60 12.83
N THR A 198 19.31 18.51 12.87
CA THR A 198 18.60 17.33 12.36
C THR A 198 18.85 17.13 10.87
N VAL A 199 18.84 18.22 10.09
CA VAL A 199 19.10 18.21 8.65
C VAL A 199 20.57 17.88 8.35
N GLU A 200 21.50 18.49 9.08
CA GLU A 200 22.94 18.27 8.90
C GLU A 200 23.33 16.80 9.16
N ASN A 201 22.73 16.16 10.16
CA ASN A 201 23.02 14.78 10.55
C ASN A 201 22.43 13.71 9.60
N VAL A 202 21.66 14.09 8.59
CA VAL A 202 21.03 13.17 7.63
C VAL A 202 21.95 12.83 6.44
N GLY A 203 22.98 13.63 6.18
CA GLY A 203 23.95 13.41 5.11
C GLY A 203 23.77 14.37 3.92
N VAL A 204 24.70 14.31 2.96
CA VAL A 204 24.80 15.30 1.88
C VAL A 204 23.97 14.87 0.67
N LEU A 205 22.79 15.46 0.54
CA LEU A 205 22.04 15.52 -0.73
C LEU A 205 22.10 16.95 -1.29
N GLN A 206 22.00 17.11 -2.60
CA GLN A 206 22.09 18.43 -3.24
C GLN A 206 20.97 19.38 -2.78
N ASP A 207 19.78 18.83 -2.52
CA ASP A 207 18.61 19.57 -2.06
C ASP A 207 18.70 19.97 -0.58
N VAL A 208 19.42 19.19 0.25
CA VAL A 208 19.68 19.49 1.66
C VAL A 208 20.39 20.83 1.84
N ASN A 209 21.31 21.18 0.94
CA ASN A 209 22.03 22.46 0.99
C ASN A 209 21.10 23.68 0.82
N SER A 210 20.01 23.55 0.05
CA SER A 210 19.05 24.64 -0.15
C SER A 210 18.25 24.93 1.11
N LEU A 211 17.82 23.87 1.81
CA LEU A 211 17.12 23.97 3.08
C LEU A 211 18.04 24.45 4.19
N LEU A 212 19.28 23.96 4.23
CA LEU A 212 20.30 24.42 5.20
C LEU A 212 20.63 25.92 5.04
N SER A 213 20.68 26.39 3.79
CA SER A 213 20.87 27.82 3.47
C SER A 213 19.67 28.65 3.92
N SER A 214 18.45 28.15 3.72
CA SER A 214 17.21 28.80 4.15
C SER A 214 17.12 28.87 5.69
N LEU A 215 17.49 27.81 6.39
CA LEU A 215 17.59 27.78 7.85
C LEU A 215 18.66 28.73 8.39
N SER A 216 19.80 28.83 7.69
CA SER A 216 20.86 29.79 8.04
C SER A 216 20.38 31.24 7.89
N ALA A 217 19.64 31.54 6.83
CA ALA A 217 19.01 32.85 6.63
C ALA A 217 17.93 33.15 7.68
N LEU A 218 17.14 32.13 8.06
CA LEU A 218 16.17 32.22 9.15
C LEU A 218 16.87 32.56 10.47
N LYS A 219 17.95 31.84 10.82
CA LYS A 219 18.77 32.11 12.01
C LYS A 219 19.28 33.55 12.05
N GLY A 220 19.71 34.09 10.92
CA GLY A 220 20.14 35.49 10.79
C GLY A 220 19.02 36.53 10.93
N SER A 221 17.76 36.13 10.78
CA SER A 221 16.59 37.02 10.83
C SER A 221 15.74 36.89 12.10
N VAL A 222 16.11 35.99 13.03
CA VAL A 222 15.36 35.71 14.28
C VAL A 222 15.03 36.97 15.08
N SER A 223 15.95 37.94 15.17
CA SER A 223 15.71 39.19 15.90
C SER A 223 14.52 39.99 15.34
N GLY A 224 14.35 39.99 14.01
CA GLY A 224 13.23 40.66 13.35
C GLY A 224 11.90 39.91 13.47
N LEU A 225 11.94 38.63 13.81
CA LEU A 225 10.76 37.76 13.95
C LEU A 225 10.14 37.79 15.35
N LEU A 226 10.82 38.38 16.34
CA LEU A 226 10.38 38.37 17.75
C LEU A 226 8.92 38.83 17.95
N ASN A 227 8.49 39.84 17.19
CA ASN A 227 7.14 40.38 17.25
C ASN A 227 6.37 40.18 15.93
N GLN A 228 6.74 39.15 15.15
CA GLN A 228 6.07 38.75 13.91
C GLN A 228 5.65 37.27 13.97
N PRO A 229 4.68 36.90 14.81
CA PRO A 229 4.40 35.50 15.12
C PRO A 229 3.86 34.69 13.93
N ALA A 230 3.08 35.31 13.04
CA ALA A 230 2.63 34.65 11.81
C ALA A 230 3.80 34.27 10.89
N MET A 231 4.78 35.17 10.72
CA MET A 231 5.98 34.89 9.92
C MET A 231 6.88 33.85 10.61
N LEU A 232 7.02 33.94 11.94
CA LEU A 232 7.75 32.96 12.73
C LEU A 232 7.13 31.55 12.57
N GLY A 233 5.81 31.44 12.72
CA GLY A 233 5.08 30.19 12.54
C GLY A 233 5.23 29.61 11.15
N ALA A 234 5.05 30.44 10.12
CA ALA A 234 5.24 30.02 8.73
C ALA A 234 6.68 29.53 8.45
N ASN A 235 7.69 30.19 9.02
CA ASN A 235 9.09 29.79 8.84
C ASN A 235 9.41 28.48 9.56
N VAL A 236 8.96 28.29 10.81
CA VAL A 236 9.19 27.06 11.58
C VAL A 236 8.45 25.88 10.95
N LEU A 237 7.16 26.05 10.66
CA LEU A 237 6.35 24.99 10.04
C LEU A 237 6.81 24.68 8.62
N GLY A 238 7.20 25.69 7.84
CA GLY A 238 7.76 25.53 6.51
C GLY A 238 9.11 24.82 6.50
N ALA A 239 9.97 25.09 7.49
CA ALA A 239 11.22 24.34 7.67
C ALA A 239 10.96 22.85 7.98
N LEU A 240 9.97 22.58 8.84
CA LEU A 240 9.55 21.21 9.16
C LEU A 240 8.93 20.51 7.94
N SER A 241 8.10 21.18 7.14
CA SER A 241 7.53 20.58 5.92
C SER A 241 8.60 20.35 4.85
N GLY A 242 9.54 21.28 4.68
CA GLY A 242 10.65 21.14 3.74
C GLY A 242 11.54 19.93 4.04
N LEU A 243 11.66 19.54 5.32
CA LEU A 243 12.35 18.30 5.70
C LEU A 243 11.68 17.06 5.08
N SER A 244 10.34 16.99 5.07
CA SER A 244 9.60 15.88 4.46
C SER A 244 9.62 15.90 2.93
N ASP A 245 9.85 17.05 2.31
CA ASP A 245 9.89 17.19 0.85
C ASP A 245 11.25 16.73 0.27
N ILE A 246 12.32 16.84 1.04
CA ILE A 246 13.69 16.56 0.61
C ILE A 246 14.13 15.14 0.99
N LEU A 247 13.64 14.62 2.11
CA LEU A 247 14.04 13.31 2.63
C LEU A 247 13.09 12.20 2.18
N ASP A 248 13.63 11.00 1.97
CA ASP A 248 12.80 9.81 1.87
C ASP A 248 12.09 9.55 3.21
N ALA A 249 10.94 8.86 3.16
CA ALA A 249 10.10 8.68 4.32
C ALA A 249 10.82 8.01 5.50
N SER A 250 11.79 7.12 5.24
CA SER A 250 12.51 6.39 6.27
C SER A 250 13.46 7.29 7.06
N THR A 251 14.21 8.11 6.34
CA THR A 251 15.11 9.10 6.92
C THR A 251 14.32 10.21 7.62
N ALA A 252 13.22 10.69 7.00
CA ALA A 252 12.32 11.66 7.61
C ALA A 252 11.73 11.16 8.94
N PHE A 253 11.25 9.91 8.99
CA PHE A 253 10.70 9.30 10.20
C PHE A 253 11.71 9.32 11.36
N SER A 254 12.95 8.90 11.08
CA SER A 254 14.03 8.88 12.08
C SER A 254 14.45 10.29 12.49
N ALA A 255 14.50 11.22 11.54
CA ALA A 255 14.85 12.62 11.76
C ALA A 255 13.86 13.32 12.69
N TYR A 256 12.55 13.21 12.43
CA TYR A 256 11.53 13.80 13.30
C TYR A 256 11.51 13.15 14.69
N GLY A 257 11.74 11.84 14.79
CA GLY A 257 11.84 11.16 16.08
C GLY A 257 12.96 11.74 16.95
N ARG A 258 14.15 11.98 16.37
CA ARG A 258 15.26 12.63 17.06
C ARG A 258 14.93 14.09 17.40
N LEU A 259 14.39 14.83 16.44
CA LEU A 259 14.03 16.23 16.62
C LEU A 259 13.04 16.42 17.78
N ASN A 260 12.04 15.55 17.91
CA ASN A 260 11.07 15.60 19.01
C ASN A 260 11.76 15.45 20.39
N VAL A 261 12.78 14.58 20.49
CA VAL A 261 13.59 14.43 21.71
C VAL A 261 14.42 15.69 22.00
N HIS A 262 15.06 16.25 20.98
CA HIS A 262 15.85 17.48 21.11
C HIS A 262 14.99 18.67 21.53
N LEU A 263 13.84 18.88 20.90
CA LEU A 263 12.91 19.96 21.24
C LEU A 263 12.40 19.86 22.69
N LYS A 264 12.06 18.65 23.16
CA LYS A 264 11.66 18.43 24.57
C LYS A 264 12.79 18.73 25.56
N SER A 265 13.99 18.27 25.24
CA SER A 265 15.20 18.57 26.03
C SER A 265 15.47 20.07 26.07
N ARG A 266 15.32 20.75 24.92
CA ARG A 266 15.57 22.18 24.78
C ARG A 266 14.54 23.02 25.52
N GLN A 267 13.26 22.69 25.41
CA GLN A 267 12.19 23.35 26.17
C GLN A 267 12.47 23.34 27.67
N SER A 268 12.98 22.20 28.18
CA SER A 268 13.34 22.04 29.59
C SER A 268 14.58 22.83 30.02
N SER A 269 15.46 23.17 29.07
CA SER A 269 16.72 23.87 29.33
C SER A 269 16.59 25.40 29.35
N ILE A 270 15.53 25.96 28.75
CA ILE A 270 15.35 27.41 28.64
C ILE A 270 14.89 27.98 29.97
N ASP A 271 15.68 28.90 30.53
CA ASP A 271 15.34 29.55 31.79
C ASP A 271 14.27 30.63 31.60
N VAL A 272 13.03 30.22 31.87
CA VAL A 272 11.86 31.11 31.91
C VAL A 272 11.57 31.65 33.32
N ASN A 273 12.41 31.33 34.32
CA ASN A 273 12.19 31.80 35.69
C ASN A 273 12.42 33.30 35.78
N HIS A 274 11.58 33.98 36.56
CA HIS A 274 11.63 35.43 36.75
C HIS A 274 11.53 36.24 35.43
N LYS A 275 11.02 35.63 34.34
CA LYS A 275 10.72 36.32 33.08
C LYS A 275 9.28 36.85 33.08
N PRO A 276 8.98 37.89 32.29
CA PRO A 276 7.61 38.38 32.13
C PRO A 276 6.68 37.28 31.60
N ALA A 277 5.42 37.26 32.04
CA ALA A 277 4.43 36.26 31.65
C ALA A 277 4.27 36.11 30.12
N ALA A 278 4.35 37.23 29.38
CA ALA A 278 4.35 37.23 27.92
C ALA A 278 5.49 36.40 27.32
N ALA A 279 6.71 36.54 27.84
CA ALA A 279 7.86 35.77 27.37
C ALA A 279 7.70 34.27 27.69
N VAL A 280 7.21 33.94 28.89
CA VAL A 280 6.93 32.54 29.27
C VAL A 280 5.88 31.91 28.35
N GLY A 281 4.79 32.63 28.09
CA GLY A 281 3.72 32.20 27.17
C GLY A 281 4.20 32.00 25.74
N ASN A 282 5.00 32.93 25.21
CA ASN A 282 5.56 32.83 23.86
C ASN A 282 6.50 31.63 23.70
N VAL A 283 7.37 31.39 24.69
CA VAL A 283 8.26 30.21 24.68
C VAL A 283 7.42 28.93 24.71
N ALA A 284 6.41 28.85 25.58
CA ALA A 284 5.52 27.70 25.66
C ALA A 284 4.76 27.45 24.34
N ALA A 285 4.19 28.50 23.72
CA ALA A 285 3.48 28.42 22.46
C ALA A 285 4.39 27.97 21.31
N LEU A 286 5.64 28.47 21.27
CA LEU A 286 6.64 28.05 20.28
C LEU A 286 6.94 26.55 20.36
N PHE A 287 7.23 26.03 21.57
CA PHE A 287 7.53 24.62 21.74
C PHE A 287 6.31 23.72 21.56
N HIS A 288 5.11 24.19 21.92
CA HIS A 288 3.87 23.49 21.59
C HIS A 288 3.75 23.27 20.07
N VAL A 289 3.96 24.33 19.29
CA VAL A 289 3.84 24.28 17.83
C VAL A 289 4.95 23.47 17.18
N ALA A 290 6.21 23.74 17.52
CA ALA A 290 7.35 23.00 16.95
C ALA A 290 7.32 21.51 17.33
N GLY A 291 7.03 21.19 18.59
CA GLY A 291 6.95 19.82 19.09
C GLY A 291 5.84 19.03 18.40
N ASN A 292 4.61 19.57 18.39
CA ASN A 292 3.46 18.90 17.77
C ASN A 292 3.63 18.78 16.26
N ALA A 293 4.13 19.80 15.56
CA ALA A 293 4.40 19.72 14.13
C ALA A 293 5.44 18.65 13.79
N SER A 294 6.48 18.47 14.62
CA SER A 294 7.47 17.40 14.45
C SER A 294 6.82 16.02 14.65
N LEU A 295 5.97 15.84 15.67
CA LEU A 295 5.29 14.58 15.96
C LEU A 295 4.27 14.20 14.87
N ILE A 296 3.49 15.17 14.40
CA ILE A 296 2.56 15.00 13.27
C ILE A 296 3.33 14.62 12.00
N SER A 297 4.47 15.24 11.76
CA SER A 297 5.32 14.90 10.62
C SER A 297 5.98 13.54 10.73
N GLN A 298 6.39 13.13 11.95
CA GLN A 298 6.87 11.78 12.22
C GLN A 298 5.79 10.75 11.89
N ALA A 299 4.54 10.99 12.29
CA ALA A 299 3.45 10.07 12.00
C ALA A 299 3.10 9.98 10.51
N ALA A 300 3.13 11.12 9.80
CA ALA A 300 2.99 11.14 8.35
C ALA A 300 4.16 10.41 7.66
N ALA A 301 5.39 10.59 8.14
CA ALA A 301 6.56 9.87 7.64
C ALA A 301 6.43 8.35 7.87
N ALA A 302 5.93 7.91 9.03
CA ALA A 302 5.63 6.49 9.27
C ALA A 302 4.64 5.94 8.24
N SER A 303 3.56 6.66 7.95
CA SER A 303 2.62 6.30 6.88
C SER A 303 3.33 6.17 5.51
N GLY A 304 4.26 7.08 5.21
CA GLY A 304 5.10 7.05 4.00
C GLY A 304 6.07 5.86 3.95
N VAL A 305 6.73 5.52 5.05
CA VAL A 305 7.61 4.34 5.15
C VAL A 305 6.82 3.07 4.85
N LEU A 306 5.61 2.94 5.39
CA LEU A 306 4.75 1.80 5.12
C LEU A 306 4.36 1.72 3.63
N THR A 307 4.09 2.86 2.99
CA THR A 307 3.86 2.91 1.53
C THR A 307 5.07 2.35 0.76
N GLN A 308 6.27 2.86 1.05
CA GLN A 308 7.50 2.40 0.40
C GLN A 308 7.79 0.91 0.63
N THR A 309 7.51 0.42 1.85
CA THR A 309 7.70 -0.99 2.22
C THR A 309 6.76 -1.92 1.45
N ILE A 310 5.50 -1.51 1.31
CA ILE A 310 4.50 -2.26 0.55
C ILE A 310 4.84 -2.27 -0.95
N GLU A 311 5.29 -1.15 -1.50
CA GLU A 311 5.65 -1.01 -2.93
C GLU A 311 6.89 -1.83 -3.29
N SER A 312 7.90 -1.83 -2.43
CA SER A 312 9.11 -2.65 -2.60
C SER A 312 8.80 -4.15 -2.53
N SER A 313 7.95 -4.57 -1.59
CA SER A 313 7.48 -5.96 -1.48
C SER A 313 6.77 -6.46 -2.74
N ASN A 314 5.93 -5.62 -3.37
CA ASN A 314 5.26 -5.99 -4.62
C ASN A 314 6.26 -6.14 -5.79
N SER A 315 7.33 -5.34 -5.78
CA SER A 315 8.35 -5.36 -6.84
C SER A 315 9.25 -6.60 -6.78
N GLU A 316 9.55 -7.12 -5.59
CA GLU A 316 10.31 -8.38 -5.41
C GLU A 316 9.59 -9.60 -6.01
N SER A 317 8.25 -9.60 -6.07
CA SER A 317 7.45 -10.70 -6.62
C SER A 317 7.53 -10.86 -8.16
N THR A 318 8.06 -9.88 -8.89
CA THR A 318 7.99 -9.82 -10.37
C THR A 318 9.29 -10.16 -11.10
N THR A 319 10.39 -10.45 -10.39
CA THR A 319 11.66 -10.84 -11.03
C THR A 319 12.03 -12.29 -10.72
N PRO A 320 12.16 -13.18 -11.72
CA PRO A 320 12.78 -14.49 -11.51
C PRO A 320 14.28 -14.28 -11.25
N ARG A 321 14.68 -14.22 -9.97
CA ARG A 321 16.09 -14.14 -9.59
C ARG A 321 16.74 -15.52 -9.64
N SER A 322 17.62 -15.70 -10.61
CA SER A 322 18.68 -16.71 -10.55
C SER A 322 19.66 -16.31 -9.44
N PRO A 323 20.21 -17.25 -8.65
CA PRO A 323 21.18 -16.92 -7.61
C PRO A 323 22.46 -16.37 -8.24
N GLU A 324 22.77 -15.09 -8.02
CA GLU A 324 24.10 -14.54 -8.33
C GLU A 324 25.03 -14.81 -7.14
N ILE A 325 26.08 -15.59 -7.41
CA ILE A 325 27.22 -15.75 -6.51
C ILE A 325 28.17 -14.59 -6.80
N SER A 326 28.01 -13.47 -6.09
CA SER A 326 28.99 -12.39 -6.11
C SER A 326 30.15 -12.76 -5.19
N ALA A 327 31.15 -13.45 -5.75
CA ALA A 327 32.44 -13.60 -5.10
C ALA A 327 33.25 -12.32 -5.32
N SER A 328 33.40 -11.49 -4.29
CA SER A 328 34.39 -10.41 -4.24
C SER A 328 35.79 -11.03 -4.13
N VAL A 329 36.34 -11.47 -5.26
CA VAL A 329 37.75 -11.86 -5.31
C VAL A 329 38.58 -10.59 -5.31
N SER A 330 39.06 -10.18 -4.14
CA SER A 330 40.17 -9.21 -4.04
C SER A 330 41.41 -9.83 -4.69
N ARG A 331 41.60 -9.61 -5.99
CA ARG A 331 42.88 -9.87 -6.66
C ARG A 331 43.77 -8.65 -6.43
N THR A 332 44.54 -8.70 -5.36
CA THR A 332 45.77 -7.90 -5.24
C THR A 332 46.77 -8.40 -6.29
N SER A 333 46.76 -7.81 -7.48
CA SER A 333 47.86 -7.95 -8.43
C SER A 333 48.54 -6.59 -8.62
N SER A 334 49.66 -6.43 -7.93
CA SER A 334 50.60 -5.33 -8.05
C SER A 334 51.49 -5.53 -9.28
N VAL A 335 51.14 -4.96 -10.44
CA VAL A 335 52.11 -4.66 -11.51
C VAL A 335 51.67 -3.41 -12.26
N SER A 336 52.55 -2.40 -12.28
CA SER A 336 52.44 -1.13 -12.98
C SER A 336 52.73 -1.28 -14.47
N SER A 337 51.96 -0.61 -15.36
CA SER A 337 52.45 0.02 -16.61
C SER A 337 51.35 0.87 -17.27
N PRO A 338 51.68 2.02 -17.88
CA PRO A 338 50.73 2.92 -18.52
C PRO A 338 50.57 2.57 -20.02
N VAL A 339 49.34 2.54 -20.54
CA VAL A 339 49.11 2.60 -22.00
C VAL A 339 47.95 3.54 -22.31
N THR A 340 48.31 4.54 -23.11
CA THR A 340 47.52 5.56 -23.81
C THR A 340 46.50 4.99 -24.79
N GLY A 341 45.29 5.58 -24.76
CA GLY A 341 44.55 6.12 -25.91
C GLY A 341 44.25 5.24 -27.14
N SER A 342 42.94 5.17 -27.44
CA SER A 342 42.29 5.02 -28.75
C SER A 342 41.88 3.61 -29.20
N GLN A 343 40.66 3.56 -29.77
CA GLN A 343 40.01 2.48 -30.55
C GLN A 343 39.20 1.49 -29.67
N LEU A 344 37.88 1.31 -29.81
CA LEU A 344 37.04 1.34 -31.01
C LEU A 344 35.58 1.65 -30.62
N ASN A 345 34.93 2.51 -31.42
CA ASN A 345 33.53 2.88 -31.31
C ASN A 345 32.78 2.23 -32.49
N THR A 346 31.87 1.27 -32.30
CA THR A 346 30.93 0.86 -33.36
C THR A 346 29.66 0.13 -32.83
N ILE A 347 28.54 0.89 -32.79
CA ILE A 347 27.15 0.53 -33.18
C ILE A 347 26.35 -0.48 -32.32
N THR A 348 25.40 -0.02 -31.48
CA THR A 348 23.93 0.10 -31.76
C THR A 348 23.13 0.30 -30.47
N THR A 349 22.24 1.29 -30.49
CA THR A 349 21.29 1.74 -29.49
C THR A 349 20.23 0.68 -29.09
N ILE A 350 20.03 0.46 -27.78
CA ILE A 350 18.74 0.44 -27.03
C ILE A 350 19.11 0.53 -25.54
N GLY A 351 18.42 1.42 -24.82
CA GLY A 351 18.88 2.05 -23.58
C GLY A 351 19.14 1.13 -22.39
N ASN A 352 20.28 1.37 -21.75
CA ASN A 352 20.48 1.32 -20.31
C ASN A 352 21.69 2.20 -20.00
N SER A 353 21.44 3.40 -19.46
CA SER A 353 22.49 4.26 -18.93
C SER A 353 22.99 3.68 -17.60
N ALA A 354 23.79 2.61 -17.67
CA ALA A 354 24.68 2.25 -16.58
C ALA A 354 25.95 3.08 -16.73
N SER A 355 25.94 4.29 -16.20
CA SER A 355 27.17 5.03 -15.94
C SER A 355 27.89 4.34 -14.78
N VAL A 356 28.93 3.59 -15.11
CA VAL A 356 29.90 3.07 -14.13
C VAL A 356 30.78 4.25 -13.71
N ILE A 357 30.33 4.96 -12.69
CA ILE A 357 31.21 5.77 -11.86
C ILE A 357 31.60 4.87 -10.70
N SER A 358 32.83 4.39 -10.72
CA SER A 358 33.48 3.75 -9.57
C SER A 358 33.86 4.84 -8.58
N THR A 359 32.90 5.29 -7.78
CA THR A 359 33.18 5.82 -6.45
C THR A 359 33.14 4.64 -5.49
N ASP A 360 34.22 4.47 -4.72
CA ASP A 360 34.26 3.66 -3.49
C ASP A 360 33.31 4.29 -2.46
N GLU A 361 32.01 4.30 -2.77
CA GLU A 361 30.99 4.53 -1.77
C GLU A 361 30.93 3.26 -0.93
N VAL A 362 31.32 3.38 0.33
CA VAL A 362 30.84 2.48 1.36
C VAL A 362 29.32 2.50 1.25
N GLN A 363 28.73 1.52 0.57
CA GLN A 363 27.29 1.33 0.56
C GLN A 363 26.89 1.05 2.00
N PHE A 364 26.41 2.07 2.70
CA PHE A 364 25.60 1.86 3.87
C PHE A 364 24.39 1.06 3.38
N GLU A 365 24.35 -0.24 3.66
CA GLU A 365 23.15 -1.04 3.42
C GLU A 365 21.99 -0.37 4.19
N SER A 366 21.14 0.36 3.47
CA SER A 366 19.93 0.93 4.03
C SER A 366 18.91 -0.20 4.18
N HIS A 367 18.47 -0.40 5.42
CA HIS A 367 17.53 -1.45 5.76
C HIS A 367 16.13 -0.85 5.92
N PRO A 368 15.07 -1.55 5.46
CA PRO A 368 13.71 -1.07 5.65
C PRO A 368 13.41 -0.95 7.15
N ILE A 369 12.80 0.17 7.55
CA ILE A 369 12.47 0.42 8.96
C ILE A 369 11.35 -0.52 9.42
N PHE A 370 10.41 -0.85 8.53
CA PHE A 370 9.34 -1.79 8.80
C PHE A 370 9.58 -3.07 8.01
N GLU A 371 9.71 -4.19 8.70
CA GLU A 371 9.89 -5.49 8.04
C GLU A 371 8.69 -6.43 8.28
N SER A 372 7.88 -6.17 9.31
CA SER A 372 6.79 -7.04 9.73
C SER A 372 5.59 -6.28 10.28
N TYR A 373 4.45 -6.97 10.40
CA TYR A 373 3.27 -6.45 11.08
C TYR A 373 3.54 -6.06 12.55
N THR A 374 4.37 -6.82 13.26
CA THR A 374 4.70 -6.53 14.66
C THR A 374 5.48 -5.22 14.83
N ASP A 375 6.29 -4.84 13.83
CA ASP A 375 7.00 -3.56 13.84
C ASP A 375 6.00 -2.40 13.70
N ILE A 376 4.98 -2.59 12.85
CA ILE A 376 3.90 -1.62 12.68
C ILE A 376 3.07 -1.47 13.95
N GLU A 377 2.73 -2.56 14.62
CA GLU A 377 2.00 -2.49 15.90
C GLU A 377 2.77 -1.70 16.95
N ARG A 378 4.08 -1.95 17.08
CA ARG A 378 4.96 -1.24 18.02
C ARG A 378 4.98 0.26 17.72
N VAL A 379 5.19 0.63 16.46
CA VAL A 379 5.27 2.03 16.03
C VAL A 379 3.92 2.74 16.14
N ALA A 380 2.83 2.09 15.75
CA ALA A 380 1.48 2.65 15.89
C ALA A 380 1.11 2.89 17.36
N LEU A 381 1.52 2.00 18.26
CA LEU A 381 1.33 2.16 19.70
C LEU A 381 2.15 3.35 20.21
N GLU A 382 3.45 3.39 19.91
CA GLU A 382 4.35 4.46 20.39
C GLU A 382 3.89 5.84 19.92
N ILE A 383 3.63 6.01 18.61
CA ILE A 383 3.13 7.29 18.06
C ILE A 383 1.76 7.61 18.66
N GLY A 384 0.90 6.60 18.83
CA GLY A 384 -0.42 6.75 19.44
C GLY A 384 -0.36 7.30 20.86
N GLU A 385 0.52 6.76 21.70
CA GLU A 385 0.74 7.24 23.08
C GLU A 385 1.32 8.65 23.11
N GLN A 386 2.27 8.95 22.22
CA GLN A 386 2.84 10.30 22.12
C GLN A 386 1.80 11.34 21.69
N MET A 387 0.92 11.00 20.74
CA MET A 387 -0.17 11.89 20.30
C MET A 387 -1.26 12.05 21.36
N ASP A 388 -1.60 10.99 22.11
CA ASP A 388 -2.52 11.10 23.23
C ASP A 388 -1.99 12.08 24.29
N ALA A 389 -0.71 11.95 24.66
CA ALA A 389 -0.06 12.85 25.60
C ALA A 389 -0.04 14.30 25.07
N ALA A 390 0.26 14.49 23.79
CA ALA A 390 0.24 15.80 23.14
C ALA A 390 -1.16 16.43 23.12
N ALA A 391 -2.20 15.65 22.84
CA ALA A 391 -3.58 16.12 22.84
C ALA A 391 -4.05 16.56 24.25
N LEU A 392 -3.64 15.82 25.29
CA LEU A 392 -3.92 16.20 26.69
C LEU A 392 -3.22 17.51 27.06
N LEU A 393 -1.92 17.65 26.74
CA LEU A 393 -1.17 18.88 27.00
C LEU A 393 -1.74 20.09 26.25
N ALA A 394 -2.19 19.90 25.01
CA ALA A 394 -2.87 20.94 24.23
C ALA A 394 -4.18 21.37 24.91
N ALA A 395 -4.98 20.41 25.40
CA ALA A 395 -6.22 20.70 26.11
C ALA A 395 -5.96 21.45 27.44
N ASP A 396 -4.97 21.02 28.22
CA ASP A 396 -4.57 21.67 29.49
C ASP A 396 -4.08 23.10 29.26
N SER A 397 -3.47 23.35 28.11
CA SER A 397 -3.01 24.69 27.68
C SER A 397 -4.13 25.55 27.09
N GLY A 398 -5.36 25.03 26.96
CA GLY A 398 -6.51 25.72 26.38
C GLY A 398 -6.58 25.68 24.84
N PHE A 399 -5.68 24.96 24.17
CA PHE A 399 -5.63 24.80 22.71
C PHE A 399 -6.57 23.67 22.26
N ILE A 400 -7.88 23.88 22.41
CA ILE A 400 -8.91 22.85 22.16
C ILE A 400 -8.94 22.40 20.69
N THR A 401 -8.77 23.32 19.74
CA THR A 401 -8.74 23.00 18.30
C THR A 401 -7.59 22.05 17.97
N ASP A 402 -6.39 22.35 18.48
CA ASP A 402 -5.21 21.51 18.28
C ASP A 402 -5.37 20.16 18.97
N SER A 403 -5.91 20.12 20.20
CA SER A 403 -6.19 18.88 20.92
C SER A 403 -7.11 17.94 20.14
N ASN A 404 -8.21 18.46 19.59
CA ASN A 404 -9.13 17.69 18.75
C ASN A 404 -8.46 17.24 17.44
N GLY A 405 -7.71 18.13 16.80
CA GLY A 405 -7.00 17.82 15.56
C GLY A 405 -5.93 16.73 15.74
N ILE A 406 -5.16 16.78 16.84
CA ILE A 406 -4.15 15.77 17.20
C ILE A 406 -4.82 14.44 17.50
N THR A 407 -5.94 14.45 18.24
CA THR A 407 -6.74 13.24 18.51
C THR A 407 -7.22 12.59 17.20
N HIS A 408 -7.68 13.40 16.24
CA HIS A 408 -8.08 12.90 14.93
C HIS A 408 -6.88 12.35 14.14
N MET A 409 -5.74 13.04 14.15
CA MET A 409 -4.51 12.56 13.51
C MET A 409 -4.06 11.22 14.09
N ARG A 410 -4.15 11.04 15.41
CA ARG A 410 -3.88 9.75 16.06
C ARG A 410 -4.77 8.63 15.53
N LEU A 411 -6.08 8.87 15.45
CA LEU A 411 -7.02 7.86 14.95
C LEU A 411 -6.69 7.47 13.50
N LEU A 412 -6.45 8.47 12.64
CA LEU A 412 -6.11 8.24 11.23
C LEU A 412 -4.78 7.49 11.07
N THR A 413 -3.75 7.87 11.81
CA THR A 413 -2.42 7.26 11.73
C THR A 413 -2.43 5.82 12.24
N VAL A 414 -3.04 5.55 13.40
CA VAL A 414 -3.16 4.19 13.94
C VAL A 414 -3.99 3.30 13.02
N TYR A 415 -5.10 3.83 12.49
CA TYR A 415 -5.94 3.10 11.54
C TYR A 415 -5.19 2.79 10.24
N ASP A 416 -4.52 3.79 9.67
CA ASP A 416 -3.71 3.66 8.46
C ASP A 416 -2.60 2.63 8.60
N LEU A 417 -1.78 2.75 9.65
CA LEU A 417 -0.68 1.86 9.93
C LEU A 417 -1.18 0.43 10.14
N ARG A 418 -2.18 0.21 10.99
CA ARG A 418 -2.68 -1.14 11.27
C ARG A 418 -3.36 -1.77 10.05
N ASN A 419 -4.17 -1.02 9.30
CA ASN A 419 -4.91 -1.57 8.17
C ASN A 419 -3.97 -1.94 7.01
N ARG A 420 -3.02 -1.05 6.65
CA ARG A 420 -2.06 -1.35 5.57
C ARG A 420 -0.94 -2.28 6.03
N GLY A 421 -0.60 -2.27 7.33
CA GLY A 421 0.40 -3.13 7.93
C GLY A 421 0.07 -4.62 7.83
N LEU A 422 -1.21 -5.00 7.71
CA LEU A 422 -1.64 -6.40 7.48
C LEU A 422 -1.06 -7.01 6.20
N ARG A 423 -0.52 -6.19 5.29
CA ARG A 423 0.17 -6.64 4.06
C ARG A 423 1.62 -7.05 4.31
N LEU A 424 2.17 -6.73 5.48
CA LEU A 424 3.52 -7.14 5.88
C LEU A 424 3.47 -8.52 6.53
N PRO A 425 4.57 -9.29 6.45
CA PRO A 425 4.63 -10.62 7.03
C PRO A 425 4.52 -10.62 8.56
N GLY A 426 4.11 -11.77 9.10
CA GLY A 426 4.08 -12.05 10.53
C GLY A 426 5.48 -12.29 11.10
N VAL A 427 5.55 -12.42 12.43
CA VAL A 427 6.78 -12.78 13.15
C VAL A 427 6.50 -13.95 14.08
N THR A 428 7.35 -14.96 13.99
CA THR A 428 7.37 -16.11 14.89
C THR A 428 8.58 -16.01 15.83
N THR A 429 8.34 -16.14 17.14
CA THR A 429 9.41 -16.17 18.15
C THR A 429 9.81 -17.61 18.45
N THR A 430 11.12 -17.91 18.41
CA THR A 430 11.66 -19.24 18.74
C THR A 430 12.85 -19.16 19.68
N THR A 431 12.95 -20.08 20.64
CA THR A 431 14.10 -20.21 21.54
C THR A 431 15.11 -21.23 21.03
N LEU A 432 16.36 -20.79 20.81
CA LEU A 432 17.43 -21.68 20.36
C LEU A 432 17.96 -22.52 21.53
N LYS A 433 18.09 -23.83 21.36
CA LYS A 433 18.56 -24.72 22.45
C LYS A 433 20.06 -24.60 22.75
N ARG A 434 20.85 -24.12 21.78
CA ARG A 434 22.30 -23.96 21.87
C ARG A 434 22.73 -22.84 20.95
N SER A 435 23.90 -22.27 21.18
CA SER A 435 24.44 -21.26 20.29
C SER A 435 24.77 -21.88 18.92
N GLU A 436 24.24 -21.29 17.86
CA GLU A 436 24.47 -21.74 16.48
C GLU A 436 24.53 -20.55 15.50
N PRO A 437 25.10 -20.73 14.30
CA PRO A 437 25.13 -19.67 13.29
C PRO A 437 23.71 -19.27 12.86
N ALA A 438 23.49 -17.98 12.60
CA ALA A 438 22.19 -17.42 12.19
C ALA A 438 21.60 -18.12 10.97
N LEU A 439 22.46 -18.52 10.02
CA LEU A 439 22.05 -19.29 8.85
C LEU A 439 21.43 -20.65 9.23
N VAL A 440 22.04 -21.35 10.19
CA VAL A 440 21.57 -22.65 10.68
C VAL A 440 20.31 -22.48 11.53
N ALA A 441 20.28 -21.45 12.37
CA ALA A 441 19.12 -21.11 13.18
C ALA A 441 17.90 -20.82 12.29
N LEU A 442 18.06 -19.98 11.26
CA LEU A 442 16.98 -19.67 10.32
C LEU A 442 16.48 -20.92 9.59
N TYR A 443 17.40 -21.72 9.04
CA TYR A 443 17.04 -22.95 8.33
C TYR A 443 16.26 -23.95 9.22
N ARG A 444 16.60 -24.05 10.51
CA ARG A 444 15.85 -24.91 11.44
C ARG A 444 14.42 -24.43 11.69
N VAL A 445 14.19 -23.12 11.69
CA VAL A 445 12.89 -22.53 11.98
C VAL A 445 11.99 -22.51 10.75
N THR A 446 12.50 -22.04 9.61
CA THR A 446 11.68 -21.79 8.41
C THR A 446 11.91 -22.79 7.28
N GLY A 447 12.97 -23.61 7.35
CA GLY A 447 13.42 -24.44 6.22
C GLY A 447 14.10 -23.64 5.10
N ASN A 448 14.24 -22.32 5.25
CA ASN A 448 14.96 -21.43 4.33
C ASN A 448 16.12 -20.75 5.05
N SER A 449 17.21 -20.47 4.35
CA SER A 449 18.41 -19.83 4.91
C SER A 449 18.79 -18.52 4.22
N ARG A 450 17.99 -18.04 3.26
CA ARG A 450 18.34 -16.87 2.41
C ARG A 450 18.42 -15.57 3.21
N GLN A 451 17.53 -15.36 4.18
CA GLN A 451 17.41 -14.11 4.93
C GLN A 451 18.12 -14.10 6.29
N TRP A 452 19.20 -14.89 6.44
CA TRP A 452 19.90 -15.02 7.72
C TRP A 452 20.46 -13.69 8.23
N GLN A 453 20.87 -12.78 7.33
CA GLN A 453 21.34 -11.44 7.69
C GLN A 453 20.22 -10.59 8.29
N ARG A 454 19.01 -10.68 7.72
CA ARG A 454 17.81 -10.00 8.24
C ARG A 454 17.48 -10.49 9.66
N MET A 455 17.46 -11.81 9.86
CA MET A 455 17.27 -12.40 11.19
C MET A 455 18.33 -11.93 12.20
N ALA A 456 19.61 -11.91 11.82
CA ALA A 456 20.68 -11.46 12.72
C ALA A 456 20.51 -9.98 13.11
N ARG A 457 20.21 -9.10 12.14
CA ARG A 457 19.97 -7.66 12.39
C ARG A 457 18.77 -7.42 13.29
N ARG A 458 17.62 -8.05 12.98
CA ARG A 458 16.37 -7.91 13.75
C ARG A 458 16.56 -8.22 15.23
N ASN A 459 17.38 -9.22 15.53
CA ASN A 459 17.65 -9.67 16.90
C ASN A 459 18.87 -9.03 17.56
N GLY A 460 19.45 -7.98 16.95
CA GLY A 460 20.63 -7.28 17.49
C GLY A 460 21.88 -8.18 17.62
N VAL A 461 21.97 -9.23 16.81
CA VAL A 461 23.10 -10.18 16.88
C VAL A 461 24.32 -9.56 16.23
N LYS A 462 25.30 -9.14 17.05
CA LYS A 462 26.55 -8.52 16.59
C LYS A 462 27.41 -9.46 15.72
N ASN A 463 27.49 -10.74 16.09
CA ASN A 463 28.24 -11.74 15.34
C ASN A 463 27.28 -12.84 14.83
N PRO A 464 26.94 -12.84 13.53
CA PRO A 464 25.97 -13.79 12.98
C PRO A 464 26.38 -15.25 13.06
N LEU A 465 27.66 -15.57 13.31
CA LEU A 465 28.11 -16.96 13.52
C LEU A 465 27.79 -17.49 14.92
N PHE A 466 27.40 -16.62 15.85
CA PHE A 466 27.14 -16.95 17.25
C PHE A 466 25.84 -16.32 17.72
N VAL A 467 24.70 -16.85 17.26
CA VAL A 467 23.41 -16.52 17.88
C VAL A 467 23.34 -17.24 19.23
N PRO A 468 23.13 -16.55 20.36
CA PRO A 468 23.18 -17.18 21.68
C PRO A 468 22.00 -18.15 21.89
N GLY A 469 22.30 -19.34 22.40
CA GLY A 469 21.27 -20.28 22.87
C GLY A 469 20.61 -19.81 24.16
N GLY A 470 19.35 -20.18 24.37
CA GLY A 470 18.53 -19.82 25.52
C GLY A 470 17.86 -18.44 25.41
N VAL A 471 18.11 -17.70 24.33
CA VAL A 471 17.49 -16.40 24.06
C VAL A 471 16.35 -16.59 23.05
N GLU A 472 15.27 -15.82 23.21
CA GLU A 472 14.20 -15.72 22.23
C GLU A 472 14.69 -14.97 20.99
N VAL A 473 14.44 -15.54 19.83
CA VAL A 473 14.83 -14.99 18.54
C VAL A 473 13.59 -14.85 17.68
N GLU A 474 13.36 -13.64 17.18
CA GLU A 474 12.28 -13.30 16.26
C GLU A 474 12.68 -13.67 14.82
N VAL A 475 11.78 -14.36 14.13
CA VAL A 475 11.94 -14.75 12.73
C VAL A 475 10.71 -14.30 11.95
N ILE A 476 10.92 -13.61 10.83
CA ILE A 476 9.83 -13.16 9.96
C ILE A 476 9.33 -14.35 9.13
N ASP A 477 8.01 -14.51 9.05
CA ASP A 477 7.37 -15.54 8.25
C ASP A 477 7.49 -15.19 6.75
N GLU A 478 7.99 -16.11 5.93
CA GLU A 478 8.15 -15.91 4.47
C GLU A 478 6.93 -16.36 3.66
#